data_AF-A0A8T2VEW0-F1
#
_entry.id   AF-A0A8T2VEW0-F1
#
_cell.length_a   1.000
_cell.length_b   1.000
_cell.length_c   1.000
_cell.angle_alpha   90.00
_cell.angle_beta   90.00
_cell.angle_gamma   90.00
#
_symmetry.space_group_name_H-M   'P 1'
#
loop_
_entity.id
_entity.type
_entity.pdbx_description
1 polymer ?
#
loop_
_entity_poly.entity_id
_entity_poly.type
_entity_poly.pdbx_seq_one_letter_code
_entity_poly.pdbx_strand_id
1 'polypeptide(L)'
;MARRTVFFCSLSFCALLMVAYSIFSFTTSHQRTLSDNMKFNSENLMNTLDPFLDLPRNFLGAKLQRLQTKKRLFHVALTASGSIYNGWQCRIMYYWYKKFRDMPSSEMGGFTRILHSGKPDSLMQEIPTVIVEELPNGMAKDYIVLNRPWAFVQWLKMARIEEDYIMMAEPDHIFVKPLPNLALEDTPAAFPFFYITPAKYEEIIQRFFPKHMGPVSAVDPIGNSPAIIKKSQLEKIAPTWMNISLQMKSDQDANKEFGWVLEMYAYGIASAVHGIKHTLRKDFMIQPPWDVEVGEKYIIHYTYGCDYTMKGELTYGKIGEWRFDKRSYLLEAPPKDLQLPPQGVPESVVTLVKMVNEATNNIPNWGTGE
;
A
#
# COMPACT_ATOMS: atom_id res chain seq x y z
N MET A 1 -4.29 -39.25 -9.79
CA MET A 1 -4.25 -37.83 -10.20
C MET A 1 -5.42 -36.99 -9.67
N ALA A 2 -6.65 -37.51 -9.53
CA ALA A 2 -7.81 -36.71 -9.07
C ALA A 2 -7.86 -36.36 -7.57
N ARG A 3 -7.16 -37.09 -6.68
CA ARG A 3 -7.21 -36.83 -5.22
C ARG A 3 -6.35 -35.65 -4.73
N ARG A 4 -5.36 -35.18 -5.50
CA ARG A 4 -4.52 -34.03 -5.13
C ARG A 4 -5.20 -32.70 -5.44
N THR A 5 -6.00 -32.61 -6.50
CA THR A 5 -6.72 -31.38 -6.88
C THR A 5 -7.85 -31.01 -5.92
N VAL A 6 -8.55 -32.02 -5.37
CA VAL A 6 -9.64 -31.79 -4.39
C VAL A 6 -9.09 -31.28 -3.05
N PHE A 7 -7.85 -31.63 -2.69
CA PHE A 7 -7.21 -31.19 -1.45
C PHE A 7 -6.71 -29.73 -1.52
N PHE A 8 -6.30 -29.25 -2.70
CA PHE A 8 -5.91 -27.84 -2.89
C PHE A 8 -7.12 -26.89 -2.94
N CYS A 9 -8.25 -27.32 -3.49
CA CYS A 9 -9.49 -26.53 -3.46
C CYS A 9 -10.09 -26.42 -2.04
N SER A 10 -9.98 -27.47 -1.21
CA SER A 10 -10.52 -27.45 0.15
C SER A 10 -9.67 -26.60 1.11
N LEU A 11 -8.34 -26.57 0.96
CA LEU A 11 -7.49 -25.68 1.77
C LEU A 11 -7.69 -24.19 1.45
N SER A 12 -7.92 -23.84 0.18
CA SER A 12 -8.23 -22.46 -0.24
C SER A 12 -9.60 -22.00 0.31
N PHE A 13 -10.59 -22.91 0.33
CA PHE A 13 -11.92 -22.66 0.89
C PHE A 13 -11.90 -22.50 2.43
N CYS A 14 -11.10 -23.28 3.14
CA CYS A 14 -10.93 -23.13 4.59
C CYS A 14 -10.21 -21.84 4.99
N ALA A 15 -9.25 -21.37 4.18
CA ALA A 15 -8.60 -20.07 4.39
C ALA A 15 -9.57 -18.89 4.18
N LEU A 16 -10.48 -18.98 3.20
CA LEU A 16 -11.54 -18.01 2.95
C LEU A 16 -12.56 -17.93 4.11
N LEU A 17 -12.87 -19.07 4.74
CA LEU A 17 -13.77 -19.11 5.91
C LEU A 17 -13.14 -18.52 7.18
N MET A 18 -11.83 -18.67 7.36
CA MET A 18 -11.10 -18.07 8.49
C MET A 18 -11.08 -16.54 8.38
N VAL A 19 -10.84 -16.00 7.18
CA VAL A 19 -10.91 -14.55 6.93
C VAL A 19 -12.33 -14.03 7.18
N ALA A 20 -13.36 -14.74 6.72
CA ALA A 20 -14.75 -14.36 6.97
C ALA A 20 -15.16 -14.40 8.45
N TYR A 21 -14.64 -15.37 9.23
CA TYR A 21 -14.93 -15.49 10.66
C TYR A 21 -14.28 -14.38 11.49
N SER A 22 -13.03 -14.01 11.18
CA SER A 22 -12.33 -12.88 11.81
C SER A 22 -13.04 -11.54 11.54
N ILE A 23 -13.69 -11.39 10.38
CA ILE A 23 -14.48 -10.21 10.01
C ILE A 23 -15.82 -10.16 10.79
N PHE A 24 -16.48 -11.30 11.00
CA PHE A 24 -17.76 -11.36 11.73
C PHE A 24 -17.63 -11.00 13.22
N SER A 25 -16.55 -11.40 13.89
CA SER A 25 -16.29 -11.02 15.29
C SER A 25 -15.98 -9.51 15.45
N PHE A 26 -15.58 -8.82 14.38
CA PHE A 26 -15.19 -7.41 14.41
C PHE A 26 -16.39 -6.45 14.28
N THR A 27 -17.39 -6.76 13.46
CA THR A 27 -18.54 -5.88 13.17
C THR A 27 -19.41 -5.58 14.39
N THR A 28 -19.53 -6.53 15.32
CA THR A 28 -20.31 -6.33 16.57
C THR A 28 -19.58 -5.47 17.62
N SER A 29 -18.25 -5.39 17.54
CA SER A 29 -17.44 -4.56 18.44
C SER A 29 -17.29 -3.11 17.95
N HIS A 30 -17.21 -2.90 16.64
CA HIS A 30 -16.90 -1.59 16.04
C HIS A 30 -18.07 -0.59 16.14
N GLN A 31 -19.32 -1.08 16.13
CA GLN A 31 -20.49 -0.21 16.33
C GLN A 31 -20.61 0.35 17.76
N ARG A 32 -20.02 -0.31 18.77
CA ARG A 32 -20.08 0.19 20.16
C ARG A 32 -19.02 1.26 20.46
N THR A 33 -17.84 1.21 19.83
CA THR A 33 -16.73 2.13 20.16
C THR A 33 -16.83 3.50 19.46
N LEU A 34 -17.55 3.60 18.34
CA LEU A 34 -17.75 4.85 17.61
C LEU A 34 -18.71 5.83 18.32
N SER A 35 -19.65 5.31 19.12
CA SER A 35 -20.61 6.13 19.88
C SER A 35 -19.94 6.91 21.03
N ASP A 36 -18.92 6.34 21.68
CA ASP A 36 -18.36 6.91 22.91
C ASP A 36 -17.23 7.92 22.65
N ASN A 37 -16.49 7.79 21.55
CA ASN A 37 -15.35 8.66 21.23
C ASN A 37 -15.74 10.00 20.56
N MET A 38 -16.93 10.12 19.99
CA MET A 38 -17.38 11.38 19.35
C MET A 38 -17.80 12.45 20.37
N LYS A 39 -18.13 12.09 21.61
CA LYS A 39 -18.56 13.06 22.63
C LYS A 39 -17.41 13.72 23.40
N PHE A 40 -16.19 13.18 23.35
CA PHE A 40 -15.10 13.64 24.22
C PHE A 40 -14.16 14.70 23.60
N ASN A 41 -14.18 14.90 22.28
CA ASN A 41 -13.16 15.70 21.58
C ASN A 41 -13.58 17.11 21.13
N SER A 42 -14.85 17.51 21.23
CA SER A 42 -15.28 18.84 20.76
C SER A 42 -15.05 19.97 21.78
N GLU A 43 -14.92 19.67 23.08
CA GLU A 43 -14.89 20.71 24.12
C GLU A 43 -13.48 21.26 24.44
N ASN A 44 -12.40 20.56 24.09
CA ASN A 44 -11.05 20.92 24.54
C ASN A 44 -10.18 21.70 23.54
N LEU A 45 -10.59 21.88 22.28
CA LEU A 45 -9.75 22.52 21.26
C LEU A 45 -9.91 24.05 21.19
N MET A 46 -10.89 24.65 21.87
CA MET A 46 -11.19 26.09 21.73
C MET A 46 -10.50 27.02 22.76
N ASN A 47 -9.73 26.50 23.73
CA ASN A 47 -9.26 27.32 24.87
C ASN A 47 -7.74 27.58 24.96
N THR A 48 -6.94 27.43 23.89
CA THR A 48 -5.47 27.62 24.00
C THR A 48 -4.79 28.35 22.84
N LEU A 49 -5.26 29.56 22.48
CA LEU A 49 -4.49 30.48 21.64
C LEU A 49 -4.41 31.87 22.30
N ASP A 50 -3.19 32.21 22.74
CA ASP A 50 -2.82 33.50 23.36
C ASP A 50 -2.45 34.53 22.25
N PRO A 51 -2.87 35.81 22.30
CA PRO A 51 -2.89 36.67 21.12
C PRO A 51 -1.92 37.85 21.21
N PHE A 52 -0.62 37.70 20.90
CA PHE A 52 0.26 38.85 20.63
C PHE A 52 1.48 38.45 19.79
N LEU A 53 1.47 38.78 18.49
CA LEU A 53 2.64 39.03 17.62
C LEU A 53 2.16 39.42 16.22
N ASP A 54 1.85 40.71 16.01
CA ASP A 54 1.59 41.27 14.68
C ASP A 54 2.94 41.63 14.01
N LEU A 55 3.36 40.80 13.05
CA LEU A 55 4.44 41.14 12.10
C LEU A 55 3.83 41.41 10.71
N PRO A 56 4.24 42.47 10.01
CA PRO A 56 3.61 42.86 8.75
C PRO A 56 3.77 41.78 7.67
N ARG A 57 2.64 41.34 7.12
CA ARG A 57 2.47 40.27 6.10
C ARG A 57 3.41 40.40 4.88
N ASN A 58 3.91 41.60 4.62
CA ASN A 58 4.74 41.89 3.45
C ASN A 58 6.22 41.45 3.61
N PHE A 59 6.71 41.25 4.84
CA PHE A 59 8.07 40.74 5.09
C PHE A 59 8.16 39.20 5.02
N LEU A 60 7.07 38.50 5.36
CA LEU A 60 6.96 37.04 5.21
C LEU A 60 6.84 36.63 3.74
N GLY A 61 6.08 37.38 2.93
CA GLY A 61 5.90 37.08 1.51
C GLY A 61 7.21 37.07 0.70
N ALA A 62 8.12 38.03 0.96
CA ALA A 62 9.38 38.13 0.23
C ALA A 62 10.46 37.13 0.68
N LYS A 63 10.39 36.65 1.94
CA LYS A 63 11.32 35.64 2.47
C LYS A 63 10.87 34.21 2.16
N LEU A 64 9.55 33.97 2.12
CA LEU A 64 8.94 32.71 1.66
C LEU A 64 9.14 32.48 0.16
N GLN A 65 9.18 33.54 -0.65
CA GLN A 65 9.42 33.42 -2.10
C GLN A 65 10.91 33.16 -2.44
N ARG A 66 11.83 33.44 -1.51
CA ARG A 66 13.29 33.23 -1.65
C ARG A 66 13.82 31.98 -0.97
N LEU A 67 13.03 31.33 -0.13
CA LEU A 67 13.20 29.93 0.23
C LEU A 67 12.46 29.08 -0.81
N GLN A 68 12.99 29.02 -2.04
CA GLN A 68 12.80 27.83 -2.85
C GLN A 68 13.47 26.69 -2.09
N THR A 69 12.78 26.14 -1.08
CA THR A 69 13.11 24.82 -0.58
C THR A 69 13.09 23.92 -1.81
N LYS A 70 14.26 23.40 -2.19
CA LYS A 70 14.38 22.39 -3.25
C LYS A 70 13.25 21.39 -3.02
N LYS A 71 12.36 21.21 -4.01
CA LYS A 71 11.26 20.24 -3.90
C LYS A 71 11.83 18.92 -3.38
N ARG A 72 11.21 18.34 -2.36
CA ARG A 72 11.69 17.09 -1.74
C ARG A 72 11.15 15.92 -2.54
N LEU A 73 11.61 15.81 -3.78
CA LEU A 73 11.09 14.81 -4.70
C LEU A 73 11.28 13.41 -4.16
N PHE A 74 10.29 12.54 -4.40
CA PHE A 74 10.39 11.12 -4.11
C PHE A 74 10.28 10.28 -5.38
N HIS A 75 11.10 9.26 -5.50
CA HIS A 75 11.02 8.26 -6.57
C HIS A 75 9.92 7.24 -6.24
N VAL A 76 8.98 7.00 -7.15
CA VAL A 76 7.95 5.97 -6.97
C VAL A 76 8.53 4.61 -7.36
N ALA A 77 8.53 3.67 -6.43
CA ALA A 77 9.04 2.31 -6.61
C ALA A 77 7.91 1.30 -6.44
N LEU A 78 7.56 0.62 -7.55
CA LEU A 78 6.47 -0.35 -7.64
C LEU A 78 7.04 -1.75 -7.80
N THR A 79 6.81 -2.66 -6.85
CA THR A 79 7.19 -4.08 -7.04
C THR A 79 6.11 -4.84 -7.79
N ALA A 80 6.50 -5.64 -8.79
CA ALA A 80 5.56 -6.43 -9.58
C ALA A 80 6.13 -7.78 -10.02
N SER A 81 5.27 -8.80 -10.07
CA SER A 81 5.55 -10.04 -10.78
C SER A 81 5.36 -9.87 -12.29
N GLY A 82 5.88 -10.81 -13.08
CA GLY A 82 5.65 -10.88 -14.53
C GLY A 82 4.28 -11.47 -14.92
N SER A 83 3.28 -11.43 -14.03
CA SER A 83 1.93 -11.96 -14.31
C SER A 83 1.06 -10.92 -15.01
N ILE A 84 0.13 -11.39 -15.84
CA ILE A 84 -0.92 -10.55 -16.47
C ILE A 84 -1.65 -9.73 -15.41
N TYR A 85 -2.01 -10.38 -14.30
CA TYR A 85 -2.63 -9.76 -13.14
C TYR A 85 -1.88 -8.50 -12.68
N ASN A 86 -0.56 -8.58 -12.43
CA ASN A 86 0.19 -7.37 -12.07
C ASN A 86 0.42 -6.43 -13.26
N GLY A 87 0.56 -6.97 -14.47
CA GLY A 87 0.79 -6.19 -15.69
C GLY A 87 -0.24 -5.08 -15.87
N TRP A 88 -1.52 -5.43 -15.96
CA TRP A 88 -2.58 -4.43 -16.17
C TRP A 88 -2.69 -3.44 -15.00
N GLN A 89 -2.50 -3.91 -13.76
CA GLN A 89 -2.51 -3.07 -12.56
C GLN A 89 -1.38 -2.01 -12.62
N CYS A 90 -0.16 -2.42 -12.98
CA CYS A 90 0.99 -1.52 -13.14
C CYS A 90 0.74 -0.44 -14.19
N ARG A 91 0.11 -0.80 -15.32
CA ARG A 91 -0.19 0.15 -16.40
C ARG A 91 -1.17 1.23 -15.96
N ILE A 92 -2.24 0.86 -15.24
CA ILE A 92 -3.21 1.81 -14.67
C ILE A 92 -2.51 2.75 -13.68
N MET A 93 -1.73 2.19 -12.74
CA MET A 93 -1.00 2.98 -11.75
C MET A 93 -0.02 3.96 -12.42
N TYR A 94 0.71 3.50 -13.43
CA TYR A 94 1.67 4.33 -14.19
C TYR A 94 0.98 5.42 -15.03
N TYR A 95 -0.19 5.13 -15.61
CA TYR A 95 -1.01 6.14 -16.30
C TYR A 95 -1.35 7.31 -15.37
N TRP A 96 -1.85 7.00 -14.17
CA TRP A 96 -2.22 8.03 -13.18
C TRP A 96 -1.01 8.75 -12.59
N TYR A 97 0.12 8.04 -12.37
CA TYR A 97 1.39 8.70 -12.04
C TYR A 97 1.77 9.76 -13.07
N LYS A 98 1.73 9.44 -14.38
CA LYS A 98 2.07 10.39 -15.45
C LYS A 98 1.16 11.62 -15.44
N LYS A 99 -0.15 11.43 -15.19
CA LYS A 99 -1.13 12.52 -15.11
C LYS A 99 -0.83 13.48 -13.96
N PHE A 100 -0.45 12.97 -12.79
CA PHE A 100 -0.32 13.77 -11.57
C PHE A 100 1.11 14.25 -11.27
N ARG A 101 2.14 13.61 -11.82
CA ARG A 101 3.55 13.92 -11.51
C ARG A 101 3.90 15.39 -11.70
N ASP A 102 3.50 15.98 -12.82
CA ASP A 102 3.92 17.32 -13.22
C ASP A 102 2.91 18.42 -12.80
N MET A 103 1.84 18.04 -12.08
CA MET A 103 0.84 18.99 -11.60
C MET A 103 1.35 19.83 -10.42
N PRO A 104 0.76 21.03 -10.19
CA PRO A 104 1.04 21.82 -8.99
C PRO A 104 0.87 21.00 -7.71
N SER A 105 1.72 21.26 -6.71
CA SER A 105 1.77 20.56 -5.42
C SER A 105 2.21 19.08 -5.47
N SER A 106 2.54 18.53 -6.65
CA SER A 106 3.22 17.24 -6.75
C SER A 106 4.70 17.37 -6.39
N GLU A 107 5.17 16.42 -5.58
CA GLU A 107 6.59 16.15 -5.35
C GLU A 107 6.98 14.73 -5.82
N MET A 108 6.18 14.14 -6.73
CA MET A 108 6.58 12.91 -7.43
C MET A 108 7.76 13.21 -8.36
N GLY A 109 8.84 12.45 -8.21
CA GLY A 109 10.00 12.41 -9.10
C GLY A 109 9.88 11.27 -10.12
N GLY A 110 10.96 10.52 -10.32
CA GLY A 110 11.01 9.35 -11.17
C GLY A 110 10.10 8.19 -10.73
N PHE A 111 10.00 7.18 -11.60
CA PHE A 111 9.21 5.98 -11.38
C PHE A 111 10.02 4.77 -11.82
N THR A 112 10.00 3.70 -11.03
CA THR A 112 10.53 2.39 -11.42
C THR A 112 9.54 1.29 -11.07
N ARG A 113 9.22 0.46 -12.05
CA ARG A 113 8.67 -0.88 -11.82
C ARG A 113 9.82 -1.85 -11.56
N ILE A 114 9.88 -2.40 -10.37
CA ILE A 114 10.84 -3.44 -9.98
C ILE A 114 10.22 -4.79 -10.33
N LEU A 115 10.60 -5.32 -11.49
CA LEU A 115 10.07 -6.57 -12.04
C LEU A 115 10.87 -7.75 -11.48
N HIS A 116 10.28 -8.46 -10.51
CA HIS A 116 10.92 -9.56 -9.80
C HIS A 116 10.59 -10.93 -10.39
N SER A 117 10.72 -11.06 -11.72
CA SER A 117 10.50 -12.30 -12.48
C SER A 117 11.80 -12.93 -13.00
N GLY A 118 12.94 -12.25 -12.83
CA GLY A 118 14.21 -12.60 -13.48
C GLY A 118 14.21 -12.49 -15.02
N LYS A 119 13.12 -12.00 -15.64
CA LYS A 119 12.98 -11.97 -17.11
C LYS A 119 12.34 -10.66 -17.59
N PRO A 120 12.76 -10.13 -18.76
CA PRO A 120 12.10 -8.98 -19.36
C PRO A 120 10.66 -9.31 -19.79
N ASP A 121 9.82 -8.29 -19.88
CA ASP A 121 8.48 -8.36 -20.47
C ASP A 121 8.23 -7.20 -21.46
N SER A 122 7.09 -7.23 -22.15
CA SER A 122 6.69 -6.21 -23.12
C SER A 122 6.47 -4.82 -22.49
N LEU A 123 6.06 -4.77 -21.22
CA LEU A 123 5.74 -3.53 -20.51
C LEU A 123 6.97 -2.67 -20.22
N MET A 124 8.19 -3.20 -20.35
CA MET A 124 9.42 -2.42 -20.27
C MET A 124 9.53 -1.32 -21.35
N GLN A 125 8.78 -1.46 -22.45
CA GLN A 125 8.69 -0.42 -23.48
C GLN A 125 7.80 0.76 -23.07
N GLU A 126 6.92 0.55 -22.08
CA GLU A 126 5.96 1.55 -21.59
C GLU A 126 6.37 2.12 -20.24
N ILE A 127 6.79 1.26 -19.30
CA ILE A 127 7.05 1.59 -17.90
C ILE A 127 8.56 1.43 -17.62
N PRO A 128 9.24 2.47 -17.10
CA PRO A 128 10.63 2.33 -16.68
C PRO A 128 10.77 1.17 -15.69
N THR A 129 11.57 0.18 -16.06
CA THR A 129 11.61 -1.11 -15.37
C THR A 129 13.05 -1.50 -15.05
N VAL A 130 13.27 -2.01 -13.84
CA VAL A 130 14.49 -2.74 -13.47
C VAL A 130 14.10 -4.20 -13.24
N ILE A 131 14.76 -5.11 -13.95
CA ILE A 131 14.60 -6.54 -13.76
C ILE A 131 15.48 -6.97 -12.60
N VAL A 132 14.89 -7.72 -11.67
CA VAL A 132 15.61 -8.33 -10.55
C VAL A 132 15.25 -9.80 -10.47
N GLU A 133 16.14 -10.59 -9.88
CA GLU A 133 15.93 -12.03 -9.76
C GLU A 133 14.84 -12.35 -8.74
N GLU A 134 14.12 -13.43 -9.00
CA GLU A 134 13.29 -14.06 -7.97
C GLU A 134 14.15 -14.54 -6.79
N LEU A 135 13.51 -14.71 -5.64
CA LEU A 135 14.15 -15.33 -4.51
C LEU A 135 14.51 -16.79 -4.87
N PRO A 136 15.77 -17.24 -4.65
CA PRO A 136 16.18 -18.58 -5.03
C PRO A 136 15.27 -19.69 -4.50
N ASN A 137 15.11 -20.73 -5.32
CA ASN A 137 14.22 -21.85 -5.07
C ASN A 137 14.40 -22.44 -3.66
N GLY A 138 13.27 -22.69 -2.99
CA GLY A 138 13.23 -23.26 -1.65
C GLY A 138 13.30 -22.22 -0.51
N MET A 139 13.79 -21.01 -0.76
CA MET A 139 13.79 -19.96 0.28
C MET A 139 12.42 -19.32 0.50
N ALA A 140 11.59 -19.23 -0.54
CA ALA A 140 10.27 -18.62 -0.44
C ALA A 140 9.23 -19.49 0.32
N LYS A 141 9.44 -20.81 0.44
CA LYS A 141 8.47 -21.77 1.03
C LYS A 141 7.02 -21.49 0.60
N ASP A 142 6.81 -21.38 -0.72
CA ASP A 142 5.54 -21.04 -1.38
C ASP A 142 4.94 -19.65 -1.07
N TYR A 143 5.67 -18.78 -0.38
CA TYR A 143 5.27 -17.42 -0.07
C TYR A 143 5.93 -16.42 -1.03
N ILE A 144 5.27 -16.23 -2.17
CA ILE A 144 5.73 -15.37 -3.27
C ILE A 144 5.99 -13.91 -2.86
N VAL A 145 5.39 -13.44 -1.77
CA VAL A 145 5.50 -12.07 -1.26
C VAL A 145 6.93 -11.76 -0.79
N LEU A 146 7.74 -12.78 -0.45
CA LEU A 146 9.16 -12.58 -0.10
C LEU A 146 10.01 -12.07 -1.27
N ASN A 147 9.51 -12.15 -2.51
CA ASN A 147 10.16 -11.50 -3.64
C ASN A 147 10.19 -9.98 -3.48
N ARG A 148 9.26 -9.36 -2.75
CA ARG A 148 9.20 -7.91 -2.54
C ARG A 148 10.41 -7.35 -1.77
N PRO A 149 10.71 -7.79 -0.52
CA PRO A 149 11.90 -7.32 0.18
C PRO A 149 13.18 -7.64 -0.60
N TRP A 150 13.24 -8.81 -1.26
CA TRP A 150 14.37 -9.20 -2.09
C TRP A 150 14.55 -8.28 -3.32
N ALA A 151 13.46 -7.87 -3.94
CA ALA A 151 13.45 -6.95 -5.07
C ALA A 151 14.02 -5.58 -4.67
N PHE A 152 13.63 -5.06 -3.50
CA PHE A 152 14.21 -3.80 -2.98
C PHE A 152 15.71 -3.91 -2.68
N VAL A 153 16.17 -5.03 -2.11
CA VAL A 153 17.60 -5.25 -1.85
C VAL A 153 18.42 -5.22 -3.14
N GLN A 154 17.92 -5.83 -4.22
CA GLN A 154 18.58 -5.83 -5.52
C GLN A 154 18.50 -4.47 -6.20
N TRP A 155 17.29 -3.89 -6.28
CA TRP A 155 17.03 -2.63 -6.96
C TRP A 155 17.86 -1.48 -6.38
N LEU A 156 17.96 -1.36 -5.06
CA LEU A 156 18.76 -0.30 -4.41
C LEU A 156 20.26 -0.40 -4.72
N LYS A 157 20.77 -1.59 -5.07
CA LYS A 157 22.18 -1.78 -5.48
C LYS A 157 22.42 -1.50 -6.95
N MET A 158 21.38 -1.61 -7.77
CA MET A 158 21.49 -1.59 -9.23
C MET A 158 21.03 -0.26 -9.84
N ALA A 159 20.01 0.37 -9.26
CA ALA A 159 19.35 1.52 -9.84
C ALA A 159 20.05 2.83 -9.49
N ARG A 160 20.13 3.71 -10.49
CA ARG A 160 20.49 5.11 -10.27
C ARG A 160 19.22 5.89 -9.93
N ILE A 161 19.08 6.28 -8.67
CA ILE A 161 17.93 7.04 -8.15
C ILE A 161 18.40 8.46 -7.82
N GLU A 162 17.89 9.45 -8.55
CA GLU A 162 18.26 10.87 -8.38
C GLU A 162 17.64 11.48 -7.13
N GLU A 163 16.44 11.03 -6.77
CA GLU A 163 15.71 11.52 -5.61
C GLU A 163 16.32 11.05 -4.28
N ASP A 164 16.13 11.88 -3.25
CA ASP A 164 16.55 11.59 -1.87
C ASP A 164 15.52 10.74 -1.12
N TYR A 165 14.28 10.71 -1.60
CA TYR A 165 13.16 9.96 -1.03
C TYR A 165 12.65 8.91 -2.00
N ILE A 166 12.09 7.84 -1.47
CA ILE A 166 11.45 6.76 -2.22
C ILE A 166 10.05 6.56 -1.64
N MET A 167 9.05 6.54 -2.52
CA MET A 167 7.73 6.03 -2.20
C MET A 167 7.64 4.58 -2.62
N MET A 168 7.46 3.67 -1.67
CA MET A 168 7.13 2.28 -1.96
C MET A 168 5.63 2.18 -2.27
N ALA A 169 5.29 1.55 -3.39
CA ALA A 169 3.93 1.43 -3.90
C ALA A 169 3.59 0.00 -4.36
N GLU A 170 2.29 -0.32 -4.47
CA GLU A 170 1.79 -1.62 -4.96
C GLU A 170 0.99 -1.47 -6.27
N PRO A 171 0.90 -2.54 -7.11
CA PRO A 171 0.21 -2.47 -8.40
C PRO A 171 -1.26 -2.05 -8.28
N ASP A 172 -1.90 -2.37 -7.16
CA ASP A 172 -3.28 -2.01 -6.84
C ASP A 172 -3.45 -0.61 -6.23
N HIS A 173 -2.49 0.29 -6.44
CA HIS A 173 -2.61 1.70 -6.12
C HIS A 173 -3.05 2.51 -7.34
N ILE A 174 -3.96 3.47 -7.13
CA ILE A 174 -4.29 4.52 -8.09
C ILE A 174 -4.08 5.87 -7.40
N PHE A 175 -3.20 6.71 -7.93
CA PHE A 175 -3.10 8.11 -7.51
C PHE A 175 -4.34 8.86 -7.97
N VAL A 176 -5.02 9.57 -7.06
CA VAL A 176 -6.26 10.32 -7.37
C VAL A 176 -6.05 11.83 -7.46
N LYS A 177 -4.89 12.32 -7.00
CA LYS A 177 -4.50 13.73 -7.04
C LYS A 177 -2.96 13.87 -6.96
N PRO A 178 -2.40 15.07 -7.21
CA PRO A 178 -0.99 15.35 -6.98
C PRO A 178 -0.58 15.01 -5.54
N LEU A 179 0.51 14.26 -5.37
CA LEU A 179 1.00 13.78 -4.08
C LEU A 179 2.25 14.58 -3.65
N PRO A 180 2.18 15.37 -2.57
CA PRO A 180 3.37 15.97 -1.97
C PRO A 180 4.17 14.91 -1.19
N ASN A 181 5.41 15.22 -0.84
CA ASN A 181 6.21 14.36 0.02
C ASN A 181 5.68 14.44 1.45
N LEU A 182 4.97 13.39 1.85
CA LEU A 182 4.35 13.27 3.17
C LEU A 182 5.37 13.03 4.29
N ALA A 183 6.61 12.64 3.95
CA ALA A 183 7.69 12.49 4.92
C ALA A 183 8.22 13.86 5.37
N LEU A 184 8.67 13.91 6.62
CA LEU A 184 9.48 15.01 7.16
C LEU A 184 10.95 14.61 7.09
N GLU A 185 11.87 15.57 7.17
CA GLU A 185 13.31 15.38 6.90
C GLU A 185 13.84 13.96 7.18
N ASP A 186 13.98 13.57 8.44
CA ASP A 186 14.41 12.23 8.86
C ASP A 186 13.28 11.32 9.35
N THR A 187 12.02 11.74 9.18
CA THR A 187 10.84 11.01 9.64
C THR A 187 10.00 10.55 8.45
N PRO A 188 10.10 9.26 8.07
CA PRO A 188 9.27 8.68 7.02
C PRO A 188 7.78 8.82 7.30
N ALA A 189 6.96 8.71 6.26
CA ALA A 189 5.51 8.66 6.38
C ALA A 189 5.00 7.31 5.89
N ALA A 190 4.07 6.70 6.61
CA ALA A 190 3.47 5.41 6.22
C ALA A 190 2.00 5.34 6.60
N PHE A 191 1.24 4.53 5.88
CA PHE A 191 -0.14 4.25 6.22
C PHE A 191 -0.23 3.25 7.39
N PRO A 192 -1.01 3.54 8.46
CA PRO A 192 -1.24 2.59 9.54
C PRO A 192 -2.27 1.53 9.15
N PHE A 193 -1.91 0.26 9.25
CA PHE A 193 -2.80 -0.85 8.97
C PHE A 193 -3.46 -1.34 10.26
N PHE A 194 -4.79 -1.30 10.31
CA PHE A 194 -5.55 -1.66 11.52
C PHE A 194 -5.35 -3.13 11.95
N TYR A 195 -4.99 -4.01 11.01
CA TYR A 195 -4.72 -5.43 11.27
C TYR A 195 -3.26 -5.72 11.67
N ILE A 196 -2.36 -4.72 11.58
CA ILE A 196 -0.99 -4.85 12.06
C ILE A 196 -0.96 -4.35 13.50
N THR A 197 -0.87 -5.27 14.47
CA THR A 197 -1.01 -4.95 15.89
C THR A 197 0.15 -5.52 16.72
N PRO A 198 1.38 -4.96 16.60
CA PRO A 198 2.57 -5.52 17.24
C PRO A 198 2.42 -5.77 18.75
N ALA A 199 1.74 -4.86 19.46
CA ALA A 199 1.51 -4.97 20.90
C ALA A 199 0.70 -6.21 21.31
N LYS A 200 -0.16 -6.77 20.44
CA LYS A 200 -0.90 -8.01 20.74
C LYS A 200 -0.01 -9.26 20.65
N TYR A 201 1.13 -9.16 19.98
CA TYR A 201 1.99 -10.28 19.61
C TYR A 201 3.40 -10.12 20.21
N GLU A 202 3.49 -9.50 21.39
CA GLU A 202 4.76 -9.13 22.02
C GLU A 202 5.76 -10.29 22.08
N GLU A 203 5.32 -11.49 22.49
CA GLU A 203 6.18 -12.66 22.60
C GLU A 203 6.78 -13.10 21.25
N ILE A 204 6.00 -13.05 20.17
CA ILE A 204 6.47 -13.39 18.82
C ILE A 204 7.39 -12.29 18.30
N ILE A 205 6.97 -11.02 18.43
CA ILE A 205 7.75 -9.86 17.98
C ILE A 205 9.12 -9.82 18.66
N GLN A 206 9.21 -10.13 19.95
CA GLN A 206 10.46 -10.10 20.71
C GLN A 206 11.50 -11.14 20.26
N ARG A 207 11.12 -12.17 19.49
CA ARG A 207 12.08 -13.08 18.85
C ARG A 207 12.88 -12.38 17.74
N PHE A 208 12.29 -11.37 17.10
CA PHE A 208 12.88 -10.62 15.98
C PHE A 208 13.28 -9.19 16.36
N PHE A 209 12.72 -8.66 17.46
CA PHE A 209 13.06 -7.38 18.08
C PHE A 209 13.25 -7.56 19.60
N PRO A 210 14.40 -8.12 20.04
CA PRO A 210 14.62 -8.43 21.45
C PRO A 210 14.52 -7.21 22.36
N LYS A 211 14.11 -7.42 23.62
CA LYS A 211 13.88 -6.35 24.61
C LYS A 211 15.05 -5.37 24.80
N HIS A 212 16.29 -5.79 24.58
CA HIS A 212 17.46 -4.92 24.68
C HIS A 212 17.58 -3.91 23.52
N MET A 213 16.89 -4.14 22.40
CA MET A 213 16.80 -3.20 21.27
C MET A 213 15.70 -2.15 21.46
N GLY A 214 14.68 -2.46 22.25
CA GLY A 214 13.61 -1.52 22.60
C GLY A 214 12.30 -2.19 22.99
N PRO A 215 11.29 -1.40 23.40
CA PRO A 215 9.94 -1.91 23.68
C PRO A 215 9.18 -2.23 22.38
N VAL A 216 8.20 -3.13 22.42
CA VAL A 216 7.38 -3.47 21.23
C VAL A 216 6.61 -2.27 20.68
N SER A 217 6.33 -1.25 21.49
CA SER A 217 5.77 0.04 21.03
C SER A 217 6.69 0.80 20.06
N ALA A 218 7.96 0.41 19.94
CA ALA A 218 8.88 0.91 18.93
C ALA A 218 8.56 0.36 17.52
N VAL A 219 7.81 -0.73 17.39
CA VAL A 219 7.36 -1.28 16.11
C VAL A 219 6.07 -0.57 15.67
N ASP A 220 6.13 0.19 14.58
CA ASP A 220 4.96 0.89 14.03
C ASP A 220 3.94 -0.10 13.41
N PRO A 221 2.63 0.16 13.51
CA PRO A 221 1.58 -0.71 12.94
C PRO A 221 1.43 -0.49 11.43
N ILE A 222 2.49 -0.77 10.67
CA ILE A 222 2.60 -0.46 9.24
C ILE A 222 3.07 -1.67 8.43
N GLY A 223 2.92 -1.60 7.11
CA GLY A 223 3.70 -2.39 6.16
C GLY A 223 4.64 -1.50 5.35
N ASN A 224 5.27 -2.05 4.31
CA ASN A 224 6.18 -1.28 3.46
C ASN A 224 5.45 -0.26 2.56
N SER A 225 4.17 -0.46 2.25
CA SER A 225 3.47 0.33 1.24
C SER A 225 2.03 0.68 1.66
N PRO A 226 1.54 1.91 1.39
CA PRO A 226 2.33 3.04 0.91
C PRO A 226 3.20 3.62 2.04
N ALA A 227 4.47 3.88 1.73
CA ALA A 227 5.39 4.59 2.61
C ALA A 227 6.33 5.48 1.81
N ILE A 228 6.63 6.68 2.31
CA ILE A 228 7.67 7.58 1.79
C ILE A 228 8.81 7.64 2.81
N ILE A 229 10.01 7.29 2.38
CA ILE A 229 11.19 7.14 3.24
C ILE A 229 12.43 7.70 2.53
N LYS A 230 13.41 8.22 3.28
CA LYS A 230 14.70 8.59 2.68
C LYS A 230 15.36 7.35 2.07
N LYS A 231 15.95 7.50 0.87
CA LYS A 231 16.72 6.45 0.20
C LYS A 231 17.79 5.85 1.12
N SER A 232 18.55 6.70 1.82
CA SER A 232 19.59 6.26 2.76
C SER A 232 19.07 5.47 3.96
N GLN A 233 17.82 5.72 4.38
CA GLN A 233 17.17 4.92 5.41
C GLN A 233 16.73 3.58 4.82
N LEU A 234 16.08 3.59 3.65
CA LEU A 234 15.63 2.37 2.96
C LEU A 234 16.79 1.41 2.64
N GLU A 235 17.95 1.93 2.22
CA GLU A 235 19.18 1.15 2.01
C GLU A 235 19.64 0.40 3.28
N LYS A 236 19.43 0.99 4.46
CA LYS A 236 19.76 0.35 5.75
C LYS A 236 18.74 -0.72 6.14
N ILE A 237 17.44 -0.44 5.99
CA ILE A 237 16.39 -1.36 6.42
C ILE A 237 16.15 -2.50 5.45
N ALA A 238 16.35 -2.35 4.14
CA ALA A 238 15.98 -3.37 3.15
C ALA A 238 16.66 -4.74 3.39
N PRO A 239 17.97 -4.83 3.69
CA PRO A 239 18.60 -6.11 4.03
C PRO A 239 18.04 -6.74 5.32
N THR A 240 17.79 -5.93 6.35
CA THR A 240 17.21 -6.39 7.62
C THR A 240 15.77 -6.86 7.43
N TRP A 241 14.97 -6.11 6.68
CA TRP A 241 13.59 -6.46 6.34
C TRP A 241 13.54 -7.82 5.62
N MET A 242 14.41 -8.02 4.63
CA MET A 242 14.55 -9.30 3.94
C MET A 242 14.88 -10.45 4.89
N ASN A 243 15.92 -10.29 5.72
CA ASN A 243 16.36 -11.33 6.64
C ASN A 243 15.29 -11.67 7.69
N ILE A 244 14.65 -10.68 8.29
CA ILE A 244 13.57 -10.89 9.26
C ILE A 244 12.38 -11.58 8.60
N SER A 245 12.03 -11.22 7.36
CA SER A 245 10.95 -11.89 6.62
C SER A 245 11.24 -13.39 6.42
N LEU A 246 12.48 -13.76 6.09
CA LEU A 246 12.90 -15.17 5.99
C LEU A 246 12.87 -15.92 7.32
N GLN A 247 13.32 -15.25 8.40
CA GLN A 247 13.32 -15.83 9.75
C GLN A 247 11.89 -16.07 10.23
N MET A 248 11.03 -15.06 10.09
CA MET A 248 9.62 -15.16 10.45
C MET A 248 8.91 -16.24 9.61
N LYS A 249 9.22 -16.36 8.31
CA LYS A 249 8.66 -17.43 7.47
C LYS A 249 9.09 -18.82 7.94
N SER A 250 10.25 -18.93 8.60
CA SER A 250 10.80 -20.18 9.12
C SER A 250 10.38 -20.48 10.55
N ASP A 251 10.00 -19.47 11.32
CA ASP A 251 9.40 -19.63 12.65
C ASP A 251 7.93 -20.08 12.51
N GLN A 252 7.58 -21.19 13.17
CA GLN A 252 6.25 -21.79 13.04
C GLN A 252 5.14 -20.90 13.59
N ASP A 253 5.38 -20.21 14.71
CA ASP A 253 4.39 -19.37 15.36
C ASP A 253 4.19 -18.08 14.56
N ALA A 254 5.28 -17.44 14.14
CA ALA A 254 5.21 -16.22 13.34
C ALA A 254 4.56 -16.47 11.97
N ASN A 255 4.94 -17.54 11.27
CA ASN A 255 4.34 -17.90 9.98
C ASN A 255 2.85 -18.26 10.12
N LYS A 256 2.46 -18.94 11.21
CA LYS A 256 1.06 -19.28 11.48
C LYS A 256 0.23 -18.03 11.80
N GLU A 257 0.74 -17.17 12.66
CA GLU A 257 -0.01 -16.01 13.16
C GLU A 257 -0.12 -14.89 12.13
N PHE A 258 0.99 -14.53 11.48
CA PHE A 258 1.01 -13.40 10.56
C PHE A 258 0.70 -13.76 9.10
N GLY A 259 0.89 -15.02 8.72
CA GLY A 259 0.49 -15.55 7.42
C GLY A 259 0.88 -14.66 6.25
N TRP A 260 -0.12 -14.11 5.56
CA TRP A 260 0.07 -13.33 4.32
C TRP A 260 0.65 -11.93 4.52
N VAL A 261 0.55 -11.38 5.74
CA VAL A 261 1.04 -10.02 6.09
C VAL A 261 2.34 -10.05 6.90
N LEU A 262 3.00 -11.19 6.94
CA LEU A 262 4.23 -11.41 7.68
C LEU A 262 5.35 -10.47 7.25
N GLU A 263 5.49 -10.20 5.95
CA GLU A 263 6.52 -9.28 5.46
C GLU A 263 6.24 -7.83 5.90
N MET A 264 4.97 -7.45 6.11
CA MET A 264 4.60 -6.13 6.64
C MET A 264 5.07 -5.98 8.08
N TYR A 265 4.84 -6.99 8.93
CA TYR A 265 5.41 -7.02 10.29
C TYR A 265 6.94 -6.97 10.25
N ALA A 266 7.57 -7.72 9.35
CA ALA A 266 9.02 -7.69 9.19
C ALA A 266 9.54 -6.29 8.79
N TYR A 267 8.81 -5.53 7.97
CA TYR A 267 9.18 -4.15 7.61
C TYR A 267 9.10 -3.22 8.83
N GLY A 268 8.02 -3.30 9.60
CA GLY A 268 7.86 -2.52 10.84
C GLY A 268 8.95 -2.85 11.86
N ILE A 269 9.27 -4.13 12.03
CA ILE A 269 10.35 -4.59 12.92
C ILE A 269 11.71 -4.10 12.42
N ALA A 270 12.02 -4.27 11.13
CA ALA A 270 13.28 -3.81 10.57
C ALA A 270 13.47 -2.29 10.75
N SER A 271 12.40 -1.52 10.59
CA SER A 271 12.42 -0.08 10.86
C SER A 271 12.77 0.20 12.33
N ALA A 272 12.14 -0.51 13.28
CA ALA A 272 12.43 -0.37 14.71
C ALA A 272 13.86 -0.79 15.08
N VAL A 273 14.39 -1.86 14.48
CA VAL A 273 15.79 -2.30 14.64
C VAL A 273 16.77 -1.18 14.31
N HIS A 274 16.46 -0.37 13.30
CA HIS A 274 17.28 0.76 12.86
C HIS A 274 16.87 2.10 13.49
N GLY A 275 15.99 2.09 14.49
CA GLY A 275 15.54 3.30 15.19
C GLY A 275 14.69 4.25 14.33
N ILE A 276 14.10 3.76 13.23
CA ILE A 276 13.30 4.55 12.31
C ILE A 276 11.83 4.49 12.74
N LYS A 277 11.28 5.67 13.05
CA LYS A 277 9.86 5.86 13.38
C LYS A 277 9.13 6.60 12.28
N HIS A 278 7.92 6.14 11.96
CA HIS A 278 7.08 6.71 10.91
C HIS A 278 6.05 7.68 11.48
N THR A 279 5.80 8.76 10.74
CA THR A 279 4.56 9.54 10.87
C THR A 279 3.42 8.72 10.25
N LEU A 280 2.43 8.35 11.05
CA LEU A 280 1.28 7.58 10.59
C LEU A 280 0.29 8.48 9.86
N ARG A 281 0.08 8.23 8.57
CA ARG A 281 -0.75 9.04 7.66
C ARG A 281 -2.00 8.27 7.24
N LYS A 282 -3.10 8.45 7.97
CA LYS A 282 -4.42 7.88 7.60
C LYS A 282 -4.99 8.50 6.32
N ASP A 283 -4.51 9.69 5.96
CA ASP A 283 -4.86 10.40 4.74
C ASP A 283 -4.07 9.92 3.51
N PHE A 284 -3.13 8.98 3.67
CA PHE A 284 -2.29 8.53 2.57
C PHE A 284 -3.10 7.74 1.51
N MET A 285 -3.97 6.84 1.95
CA MET A 285 -4.80 6.03 1.06
C MET A 285 -6.18 5.72 1.64
N ILE A 286 -7.07 5.27 0.77
CA ILE A 286 -8.35 4.65 1.11
C ILE A 286 -8.43 3.22 0.56
N GLN A 287 -9.30 2.40 1.13
CA GLN A 287 -9.53 0.99 0.80
C GLN A 287 -11.02 0.72 0.55
N PRO A 288 -11.54 1.01 -0.65
CA PRO A 288 -12.90 0.64 -1.02
C PRO A 288 -13.10 -0.89 -0.96
N PRO A 289 -14.31 -1.38 -0.61
CA PRO A 289 -15.53 -0.61 -0.35
C PRO A 289 -15.66 -0.05 1.08
N TRP A 290 -14.65 -0.23 1.94
CA TRP A 290 -14.74 0.12 3.36
C TRP A 290 -14.67 1.62 3.62
N ASP A 291 -13.77 2.30 2.92
CA ASP A 291 -13.71 3.76 2.92
C ASP A 291 -14.66 4.29 1.84
N VAL A 292 -15.69 5.03 2.25
CA VAL A 292 -16.81 5.42 1.38
C VAL A 292 -16.55 6.66 0.52
N GLU A 293 -15.56 7.47 0.87
CA GLU A 293 -15.23 8.74 0.22
C GLU A 293 -13.71 8.88 0.00
N VAL A 294 -13.33 9.39 -1.17
CA VAL A 294 -11.95 9.76 -1.53
C VAL A 294 -11.49 11.00 -0.77
N GLY A 295 -12.30 12.07 -0.77
CA GLY A 295 -12.01 13.33 -0.07
C GLY A 295 -10.57 13.83 -0.24
N GLU A 296 -9.88 14.09 0.89
CA GLU A 296 -8.51 14.60 0.89
C GLU A 296 -7.39 13.56 0.70
N LYS A 297 -7.73 12.28 0.45
CA LYS A 297 -6.75 11.20 0.39
C LYS A 297 -6.12 11.07 -1.00
N TYR A 298 -4.92 10.51 -1.06
CA TYR A 298 -4.08 10.55 -2.28
C TYR A 298 -4.15 9.28 -3.15
N ILE A 299 -4.46 8.14 -2.54
CA ILE A 299 -4.38 6.83 -3.20
C ILE A 299 -5.67 6.06 -2.96
N ILE A 300 -6.20 5.43 -4.01
CA ILE A 300 -7.13 4.31 -3.87
C ILE A 300 -6.32 3.02 -3.91
N HIS A 301 -6.43 2.21 -2.87
CA HIS A 301 -5.89 0.86 -2.80
C HIS A 301 -7.03 -0.16 -2.97
N TYR A 302 -7.20 -0.68 -4.19
CA TYR A 302 -8.34 -1.53 -4.56
C TYR A 302 -8.08 -3.02 -4.27
N THR A 303 -7.78 -3.31 -3.00
CA THR A 303 -7.42 -4.66 -2.56
C THR A 303 -8.62 -5.58 -2.36
N TYR A 304 -9.77 -5.03 -2.00
CA TYR A 304 -11.01 -5.77 -1.72
C TYR A 304 -11.94 -5.82 -2.94
N GLY A 305 -12.69 -6.92 -3.05
CA GLY A 305 -13.81 -7.00 -3.99
C GLY A 305 -14.92 -6.04 -3.59
N CYS A 306 -15.48 -5.35 -4.57
CA CYS A 306 -16.62 -4.45 -4.45
C CYS A 306 -17.83 -5.16 -5.05
N ASP A 307 -18.65 -5.77 -4.21
CA ASP A 307 -19.81 -6.58 -4.60
C ASP A 307 -21.11 -5.93 -4.11
N TYR A 308 -22.01 -5.59 -5.02
CA TYR A 308 -23.23 -4.87 -4.69
C TYR A 308 -24.46 -5.46 -5.39
N THR A 309 -25.64 -5.28 -4.78
CA THR A 309 -26.92 -5.43 -5.49
C THR A 309 -27.11 -4.27 -6.46
N MET A 310 -28.02 -4.42 -7.44
CA MET A 310 -28.39 -3.32 -8.35
C MET A 310 -29.09 -2.15 -7.66
N LYS A 311 -29.42 -2.28 -6.37
CA LYS A 311 -29.93 -1.19 -5.50
C LYS A 311 -28.82 -0.45 -4.75
N GLY A 312 -27.56 -0.84 -4.93
CA GLY A 312 -26.41 -0.23 -4.26
C GLY A 312 -26.10 -0.78 -2.87
N GLU A 313 -26.62 -1.95 -2.51
CA GLU A 313 -26.39 -2.57 -1.20
C GLU A 313 -25.19 -3.53 -1.27
N LEU A 314 -24.22 -3.40 -0.36
CA LEU A 314 -23.00 -4.23 -0.33
C LEU A 314 -23.35 -5.69 0.03
N THR A 315 -22.89 -6.64 -0.79
CA THR A 315 -23.14 -8.08 -0.59
C THR A 315 -21.93 -8.78 0.04
N TYR A 316 -21.82 -8.70 1.37
CA TYR A 316 -20.70 -9.29 2.10
C TYR A 316 -20.49 -10.79 1.83
N GLY A 317 -19.25 -11.14 1.43
CA GLY A 317 -18.82 -12.53 1.25
C GLY A 317 -19.53 -13.27 0.10
N LYS A 318 -20.23 -12.55 -0.78
CA LYS A 318 -20.95 -13.11 -1.92
C LYS A 318 -20.68 -12.28 -3.17
N ILE A 319 -20.68 -12.95 -4.32
CA ILE A 319 -20.63 -12.26 -5.61
C ILE A 319 -21.91 -11.45 -5.77
N GLY A 320 -21.75 -10.14 -5.93
CA GLY A 320 -22.85 -9.20 -6.13
C GLY A 320 -23.44 -9.27 -7.53
N GLU A 321 -24.60 -8.64 -7.72
CA GLU A 321 -25.20 -8.47 -9.05
C GLU A 321 -24.35 -7.51 -9.91
N TRP A 322 -23.81 -6.47 -9.28
CA TRP A 322 -22.72 -5.65 -9.81
C TRP A 322 -21.43 -5.97 -9.03
N ARG A 323 -20.31 -6.08 -9.73
CA ARG A 323 -19.02 -6.42 -9.13
C ARG A 323 -17.86 -5.71 -9.80
N PHE A 324 -16.93 -5.23 -8.97
CA PHE A 324 -15.55 -4.98 -9.36
C PHE A 324 -14.61 -5.69 -8.37
N ASP A 325 -13.89 -6.71 -8.83
CA ASP A 325 -12.80 -7.32 -8.08
C ASP A 325 -11.66 -7.60 -9.04
N LYS A 326 -10.46 -7.09 -8.73
CA LYS A 326 -9.27 -7.33 -9.54
C LYS A 326 -8.96 -8.83 -9.73
N ARG A 327 -9.38 -9.69 -8.81
CA ARG A 327 -9.22 -11.15 -8.89
C ARG A 327 -10.15 -11.81 -9.90
N SER A 328 -11.09 -11.06 -10.49
CA SER A 328 -11.81 -11.50 -11.69
C SER A 328 -10.94 -11.41 -12.96
N TYR A 329 -9.78 -10.74 -12.89
CA TYR A 329 -8.90 -10.42 -14.02
C TYR A 329 -7.48 -10.99 -13.78
N LEU A 330 -7.39 -12.28 -13.45
CA LEU A 330 -6.11 -12.95 -13.16
C LEU A 330 -5.32 -13.29 -14.42
N LEU A 331 -6.03 -13.67 -15.49
CA LEU A 331 -5.47 -14.20 -16.74
C LEU A 331 -5.62 -13.26 -17.93
N GLU A 332 -6.32 -12.14 -17.74
CA GLU A 332 -6.57 -11.12 -18.76
C GLU A 332 -6.78 -9.78 -18.07
N ALA A 333 -6.50 -8.67 -18.78
CA ALA A 333 -6.88 -7.33 -18.32
C ALA A 333 -8.41 -7.19 -18.22
N PRO A 334 -8.91 -6.30 -17.34
CA PRO A 334 -10.30 -5.90 -17.39
C PRO A 334 -10.64 -5.29 -18.77
N PRO A 335 -11.85 -5.54 -19.29
CA PRO A 335 -12.28 -4.91 -20.52
C PRO A 335 -12.35 -3.39 -20.35
N LYS A 336 -12.32 -2.69 -21.50
CA LYS A 336 -12.64 -1.26 -21.55
C LYS A 336 -14.10 -1.03 -21.14
N ASP A 337 -14.39 0.18 -20.68
CA ASP A 337 -15.76 0.62 -20.37
C ASP A 337 -16.50 -0.32 -19.41
N LEU A 338 -15.88 -0.66 -18.28
CA LEU A 338 -16.54 -1.39 -17.20
C LEU A 338 -17.84 -0.68 -16.79
N GLN A 339 -18.88 -1.47 -16.55
CA GLN A 339 -20.16 -0.94 -16.09
C GLN A 339 -19.96 -0.15 -14.80
N LEU A 340 -20.42 1.10 -14.77
CA LEU A 340 -20.41 1.90 -13.56
C LEU A 340 -21.30 1.26 -12.48
N PRO A 341 -20.93 1.37 -11.20
CA PRO A 341 -21.74 0.85 -10.12
C PRO A 341 -23.14 1.48 -10.07
N PRO A 342 -24.15 0.75 -9.57
CA PRO A 342 -25.51 1.26 -9.44
C PRO A 342 -25.60 2.46 -8.48
N GLN A 343 -26.71 3.19 -8.56
CA GLN A 343 -26.99 4.27 -7.62
C GLN A 343 -27.00 3.74 -6.18
N GLY A 344 -26.44 4.50 -5.24
CA GLY A 344 -26.32 4.12 -3.83
C GLY A 344 -24.97 3.52 -3.45
N VAL A 345 -24.15 3.12 -4.42
CA VAL A 345 -22.77 2.66 -4.17
C VAL A 345 -21.89 3.85 -3.75
N PRO A 346 -20.96 3.67 -2.77
CA PRO A 346 -20.09 4.73 -2.28
C PRO A 346 -19.27 5.44 -3.35
N GLU A 347 -19.01 6.73 -3.13
CA GLU A 347 -18.25 7.60 -4.05
C GLU A 347 -16.87 7.03 -4.37
N SER A 348 -16.19 6.44 -3.38
CA SER A 348 -14.88 5.83 -3.56
C SER A 348 -14.84 4.69 -4.59
N VAL A 349 -15.88 3.85 -4.63
CA VAL A 349 -16.01 2.75 -5.59
C VAL A 349 -16.37 3.30 -6.97
N VAL A 350 -17.27 4.28 -7.03
CA VAL A 350 -17.61 4.98 -8.28
C VAL A 350 -16.36 5.60 -8.90
N THR A 351 -15.55 6.29 -8.09
CA THR A 351 -14.31 6.94 -8.51
C THR A 351 -13.27 5.91 -8.96
N LEU A 352 -13.09 4.82 -8.23
CA LEU A 352 -12.23 3.70 -8.64
C LEU A 352 -12.58 3.21 -10.05
N VAL A 353 -13.85 2.88 -10.31
CA VAL A 353 -14.26 2.31 -11.61
C VAL A 353 -14.13 3.33 -12.74
N LYS A 354 -14.48 4.60 -12.49
CA LYS A 354 -14.26 5.70 -13.45
C LYS A 354 -12.79 5.84 -13.81
N MET A 355 -11.90 5.76 -12.82
CA MET A 355 -10.47 5.91 -13.04
C MET A 355 -9.84 4.71 -13.74
N VAL A 356 -10.33 3.50 -13.47
CA VAL A 356 -9.99 2.31 -14.25
C VAL A 356 -10.43 2.49 -15.70
N ASN A 357 -11.68 2.88 -15.95
CA ASN A 357 -12.19 3.12 -17.31
C ASN A 357 -11.43 4.20 -18.06
N GLU A 358 -11.10 5.33 -17.43
CA GLU A 358 -10.29 6.35 -18.09
C GLU A 358 -8.92 5.79 -18.49
N ALA A 359 -8.25 5.07 -17.59
CA ALA A 359 -6.95 4.48 -17.89
C ALA A 359 -7.06 3.45 -19.03
N THR A 360 -7.97 2.49 -18.94
CA THR A 360 -8.11 1.42 -19.96
C THR A 360 -8.50 1.98 -21.33
N ASN A 361 -9.26 3.08 -21.38
CA ASN A 361 -9.63 3.75 -22.63
C ASN A 361 -8.48 4.52 -23.29
N ASN A 362 -7.55 5.06 -22.49
CA ASN A 362 -6.48 5.93 -22.98
C ASN A 362 -5.12 5.24 -23.10
N ILE A 363 -4.93 4.07 -22.48
CA ILE A 363 -3.71 3.29 -22.63
C ILE A 363 -3.73 2.57 -23.99
N PRO A 364 -2.71 2.77 -24.86
CA PRO A 364 -2.63 2.09 -26.15
C PRO A 364 -2.46 0.58 -25.96
N ASN A 365 -2.97 -0.21 -26.91
CA ASN A 365 -2.82 -1.68 -26.88
C ASN A 365 -3.35 -2.31 -25.57
N TRP A 366 -4.40 -1.73 -24.98
CA TRP A 366 -5.03 -2.29 -23.77
C TRP A 366 -5.66 -3.65 -24.07
N GLY A 367 -5.32 -4.67 -23.27
CA GLY A 367 -5.78 -6.04 -23.46
C GLY A 367 -5.14 -6.81 -24.63
N THR A 368 -4.19 -6.20 -25.34
CA THR A 368 -3.43 -6.86 -26.43
C THR A 368 -1.96 -6.98 -26.05
N GLY A 369 -1.44 -8.21 -25.95
CA GLY A 369 -0.02 -8.46 -25.66
C GLY A 369 0.36 -8.41 -24.18
N GLU A 370 -0.62 -8.66 -23.31
CA GLU A 370 -0.43 -8.88 -21.87
C GLU A 370 -0.22 -10.36 -21.55
#